data_AF-A0A2T5G3P0-F1
#
_entry.id   AF-A0A2T5G3P0-F1
#
_cell.length_a   1.000
_cell.length_b   1.000
_cell.length_c   1.000
_cell.angle_alpha   90.00
_cell.angle_beta   90.00
_cell.angle_gamma   90.00
#
_symmetry.space_group_name_H-M   'P 1'
#
loop_
_entity.id
_entity.type
_entity.pdbx_description
1 polymer ?
#
loop_
_entity_poly.entity_id
_entity_poly.type
_entity_poly.pdbx_seq_one_letter_code
_entity_poly.pdbx_strand_id
1 'polypeptide(L)' 'MIKYAANAFLALKISFINEIAGLSEKVGADVIEVARGIGLDARIGPRYLTAGLGWGGSCFPKDTAALLRRPRACLQAEHG' A
#
# COMPACT_ATOMS: atom_id res chain seq x y z
N MET A 1 -2.17 3.29 17.12
CA MET A 1 -2.23 2.23 16.08
C MET A 1 -3.11 2.60 14.89
N ILE A 2 -4.30 3.18 15.07
CA ILE A 2 -5.22 3.56 13.98
C ILE A 2 -4.55 4.39 12.86
N LYS A 3 -3.91 5.52 13.20
CA LYS A 3 -3.23 6.38 12.22
C LYS A 3 -2.16 5.64 11.40
N TYR A 4 -1.31 4.86 12.07
CA TYR A 4 -0.23 4.12 11.42
C TYR A 4 -0.78 3.02 10.50
N ALA A 5 -1.79 2.27 10.95
CA ALA A 5 -2.44 1.24 10.15
C ALA A 5 -3.13 1.83 8.91
N ALA A 6 -3.85 2.95 9.07
CA ALA A 6 -4.51 3.63 7.96
C ALA A 6 -3.50 4.11 6.92
N ASN A 7 -2.45 4.85 7.32
CA ASN A 7 -1.45 5.36 6.40
C ASN A 7 -0.64 4.24 5.72
N ALA A 8 -0.31 3.17 6.45
CA ALA A 8 0.34 2.00 5.86
C ALA A 8 -0.56 1.29 4.84
N PHE A 9 -1.86 1.18 5.08
CA PHE A 9 -2.80 0.58 4.12
C PHE A 9 -2.94 1.43 2.84
N LEU A 10 -3.00 2.76 2.96
CA LEU A 10 -3.03 3.65 1.80
C LEU A 10 -1.75 3.56 0.96
N ALA A 11 -0.59 3.52 1.63
CA ALA A 11 0.69 3.27 0.99
C ALA A 11 0.74 1.90 0.30
N LEU A 12 0.20 0.86 0.96
CA LEU A 12 0.10 -0.49 0.40
C LEU A 12 -0.77 -0.53 -0.87
N LYS A 13 -1.91 0.18 -0.91
CA LYS A 13 -2.75 0.23 -2.13
C LYS A 13 -1.99 0.82 -3.33
N ILE A 14 -1.22 1.89 -3.11
CA ILE A 14 -0.39 2.51 -4.16
C ILE A 14 0.73 1.55 -4.58
N SER A 15 1.44 0.95 -3.62
CA SER A 15 2.47 -0.05 -3.92
C SER A 15 1.91 -1.23 -4.71
N PHE A 16 0.74 -1.74 -4.32
CA PHE A 16 0.08 -2.85 -4.98
C PHE A 16 -0.22 -2.53 -6.44
N ILE A 17 -0.85 -1.39 -6.73
CA ILE A 17 -1.21 -1.05 -8.12
C ILE A 17 0.03 -0.78 -8.99
N ASN A 18 1.12 -0.28 -8.41
CA ASN A 18 2.39 -0.14 -9.12
C ASN A 18 3.00 -1.50 -9.51
N GLU A 19 2.96 -2.49 -8.62
CA GLU A 19 3.41 -3.86 -8.97
C GLU A 19 2.51 -4.49 -10.03
N ILE A 20 1.19 -4.27 -9.95
CA ILE A 20 0.26 -4.70 -10.99
C ILE A 20 0.55 -4.01 -12.31
N ALA A 21 0.97 -2.74 -12.34
CA ALA A 21 1.38 -2.05 -13.57
C ALA A 21 2.53 -2.78 -14.26
N GLY A 22 3.58 -3.14 -13.51
CA GLY A 22 4.72 -3.89 -14.04
C GLY A 22 4.36 -5.31 -14.49
N LEU A 23 3.34 -5.94 -13.88
CA LEU A 23 2.81 -7.21 -14.35
C LEU A 23 1.98 -7.03 -15.63
N SER A 24 1.13 -6.00 -15.67
CA SER A 24 0.29 -5.65 -16.82
C SER A 24 1.12 -5.44 -18.09
N GLU A 25 2.27 -4.77 -17.99
CA GLU A 25 3.22 -4.61 -19.09
C GLU A 25 3.71 -5.95 -19.67
N LYS A 26 3.94 -6.95 -18.81
CA LYS A 26 4.44 -8.28 -19.22
C LYS A 26 3.37 -9.14 -19.89
N VAL A 27 2.10 -8.92 -19.56
CA VAL A 27 0.97 -9.71 -20.07
C VAL A 27 0.15 -8.98 -21.13
N GLY A 28 0.51 -7.73 -21.47
CA GLY A 28 -0.21 -6.91 -22.44
C GLY A 28 -1.55 -6.37 -21.95
N ALA A 29 -1.72 -6.19 -20.63
CA ALA A 29 -2.92 -5.62 -20.03
C ALA A 29 -2.78 -4.11 -19.78
N ASP A 30 -3.90 -3.38 -19.74
CA ASP A 30 -3.94 -1.98 -19.34
C ASP A 30 -4.19 -1.87 -17.82
N VAL A 31 -3.21 -1.34 -17.09
CA VAL A 31 -3.33 -1.15 -15.63
C VAL A 31 -4.44 -0.16 -15.26
N ILE A 32 -4.79 0.80 -16.12
CA ILE A 32 -5.87 1.76 -15.88
C ILE A 32 -7.22 1.04 -15.87
N GLU A 33 -7.43 0.12 -16.81
CA GLU A 33 -8.62 -0.72 -16.87
C GLU A 33 -8.67 -1.69 -15.67
N VAL A 34 -7.53 -2.31 -15.32
CA VAL A 34 -7.44 -3.19 -14.14
C VAL A 34 -7.77 -2.42 -12.86
N ALA A 35 -7.16 -1.25 -12.65
CA ALA A 35 -7.41 -0.38 -11.50
C ALA A 35 -8.88 0.04 -11.40
N ARG A 36 -9.49 0.39 -12.53
CA ARG A 36 -10.92 0.71 -12.60
C ARG A 36 -11.77 -0.50 -12.23
N GLY A 37 -11.49 -1.67 -12.82
CA GLY A 37 -12.22 -2.91 -12.57
C GLY A 37 -12.23 -3.31 -11.10
N ILE A 38 -11.06 -3.35 -10.45
CA ILE A 38 -10.98 -3.68 -9.02
C ILE A 38 -11.55 -2.57 -8.12
N GLY A 39 -11.47 -1.32 -8.57
CA GLY A 39 -11.96 -0.15 -7.82
C GLY A 39 -13.49 -0.05 -7.76
N LEU A 40 -14.20 -0.71 -8.68
CA LEU A 40 -15.67 -0.82 -8.66
C LEU A 40 -16.18 -1.72 -7.51
N ASP A 41 -15.34 -2.61 -6.98
CA ASP A 41 -15.69 -3.39 -5.80
C ASP A 41 -15.73 -2.47 -4.57
N ALA A 42 -16.91 -2.33 -3.96
CA ALA A 42 -17.14 -1.45 -2.82
C ALA A 42 -16.27 -1.78 -1.59
N ARG A 43 -15.77 -3.02 -1.48
CA ARG A 43 -14.87 -3.43 -0.39
C ARG A 43 -13.45 -2.86 -0.57
N ILE A 44 -13.07 -2.53 -1.81
CA ILE A 44 -11.74 -2.01 -2.17
C ILE A 44 -11.81 -0.48 -2.34
N GLY A 45 -12.77 -0.03 -3.15
CA GLY A 45 -12.97 1.36 -3.55
C GLY A 45 -11.86 1.94 -4.45
N PRO A 46 -12.17 3.01 -5.21
CA PRO A 46 -11.31 3.48 -6.30
C PRO A 46 -10.12 4.34 -5.84
N ARG A 47 -10.15 4.88 -4.61
CA ARG A 47 -9.10 5.79 -4.13
C ARG A 47 -7.80 5.04 -3.86
N TYR A 48 -6.67 5.71 -4.10
CA TYR A 48 -5.31 5.16 -3.90
C TYR A 48 -5.00 3.94 -4.79
N LEU A 49 -5.60 3.87 -5.98
CA LEU A 49 -5.39 2.83 -7.00
C LEU A 49 -4.91 3.41 -8.34
N THR A 50 -4.13 4.49 -8.31
CA THR A 50 -3.53 5.07 -9.52
C THR A 50 -2.06 4.68 -9.55
N ALA A 51 -1.65 3.94 -10.58
CA ALA A 51 -0.25 3.58 -10.78
C ALA A 51 0.59 4.81 -11.16
N GLY A 52 1.86 4.85 -10.73
CA GLY A 52 2.78 5.95 -10.99
C GLY A 52 4.12 5.80 -10.27
N LEU A 53 4.83 6.90 -10.03
CA LEU A 53 6.18 6.92 -9.42
C LEU A 53 6.27 6.36 -8.00
N GLY A 54 5.13 6.05 -7.37
CA GLY A 54 5.05 5.58 -5.99
C GLY A 54 4.45 6.63 -5.06
N TRP A 55 4.76 6.52 -3.78
CA TRP A 55 4.22 7.37 -2.72
C TRP A 55 5.35 8.01 -1.90
N GLY A 56 5.12 9.23 -1.43
CA GLY A 56 6.11 10.04 -0.71
C GLY A 56 5.49 10.96 0.35
N GLY A 57 6.14 12.08 0.61
CA GLY A 57 5.74 13.03 1.67
C GLY A 57 6.22 12.61 3.06
N SER A 58 5.87 13.39 4.09
CA SER A 58 6.37 13.14 5.45
C SER A 58 5.60 12.02 6.18
N CYS A 59 4.33 11.81 5.86
CA CYS A 59 3.45 10.91 6.61
C CYS A 59 3.63 9.44 6.24
N PHE A 60 3.58 9.07 4.95
CA PHE A 60 3.65 7.66 4.56
C PHE A 60 4.99 7.00 4.91
N PRO A 61 6.18 7.56 4.57
CA PRO A 61 7.44 6.91 4.90
C PRO A 61 7.64 6.77 6.41
N LYS A 62 7.31 7.82 7.17
CA LYS A 62 7.43 7.83 8.64
C LYS A 62 6.50 6.81 9.28
N ASP A 63 5.22 6.81 8.91
CA ASP A 63 4.21 6.00 9.60
C ASP A 63 4.34 4.51 9.24
N THR A 64 4.66 4.18 7.99
CA THR A 64 4.90 2.79 7.56
C THR A 64 6.19 2.24 8.18
N ALA A 65 7.27 3.03 8.24
CA ALA A 65 8.50 2.63 8.93
C ALA A 65 8.31 2.46 10.44
N ALA A 66 7.50 3.32 11.08
CA ALA A 66 7.15 3.17 12.49
C ALA A 66 6.33 1.90 12.74
N LEU A 67 5.45 1.50 11.81
CA LEU A 67 4.69 0.27 11.87
C LEU A 67 5.58 -0.98 11.72
N LEU A 68 6.64 -0.92 10.92
CA LEU A 68 7.61 -2.01 10.74
C LEU A 68 8.62 -2.14 11.89
N ARG A 69 8.90 -1.06 12.63
CA ARG A 69 9.83 -1.06 13.77
C ARG A 69 9.19 -1.50 15.09
N ARG A 70 7.92 -1.17 15.33
CA ARG A 70 7.18 -1.57 16.54
C ARG A 70 6.98 -3.08 16.79
N PRO A 71 6.93 -3.98 15.79
CA PRO A 71 6.83 -5.42 16.02
C PRO A 71 8.04 -5.96 16.79
N ARG A 72 9.22 -5.37 16.60
CA ARG A 72 10.46 -5.81 17.28
C ARG A 72 10.55 -5.39 18.74
N ALA A 73 9.92 -4.28 19.14
CA ALA A 73 9.95 -3.82 20.53
C ALA A 73 9.05 -4.66 21.46
N CYS A 74 7.96 -5.26 20.95
CA CYS A 74 7.12 -6.17 21.74
C CYS A 74 7.73 -7.57 21.83
N LEU A 75 8.29 -8.11 20.74
CA LEU A 75 8.87 -9.47 20.75
C LEU A 75 10.15 -9.58 21.62
N GLN A 76 10.85 -8.47 21.85
CA GLN A 76 12.00 -8.43 22.78
C GLN A 76 11.59 -8.18 24.24
N ALA A 77 10.34 -7.79 24.51
CA ALA A 77 9.84 -7.58 25.87
C ALA A 77 9.18 -8.85 26.47
N GLU A 78 8.96 -9.89 25.67
CA GLU A 78 8.36 -11.17 26.13
C GLU A 78 9.41 -12.27 26.42
N HIS A 79 10.70 -11.96 26.32
CA HIS A 79 11.81 -12.88 26.63
C HIS A 79 12.75 -12.36 27.73
N GLY A 80 12.24 -11.53 28.65
CA GLY A 80 12.98 -10.98 29.79
C GLY A 80 12.36 -11.36 31.12
#